data_AF-A0AAU4RQU7-F1
#
_entry.id   AF-A0AAU4RQU7-F1
#
_cell.length_a   1.000
_cell.length_b   1.000
_cell.length_c   1.000
_cell.angle_alpha   90.00
_cell.angle_beta   90.00
_cell.angle_gamma   90.00
#
_symmetry.space_group_name_H-M   'P 1'
#
loop_
_entity.id
_entity.type
_entity.pdbx_description
1 polymer ?
#
loop_
_entity_poly.entity_id
_entity_poly.type
_entity_poly.pdbx_seq_one_letter_code
_entity_poly.pdbx_strand_id
1 'polypeptide(L)'
;MSVQPEHPADSRVAAIPRTISAIGDSLTDEDRARFHGEVLTVEEDEVPGVMRRWWKAVMLDRAREAETSRVSASRPLFAVEDLLEQVEKGVG
;
A
#
# COMPACT_ATOMS: atom_id res chain seq x y z
N MET A 1 0.79 18.26 30.22
CA MET A 1 1.84 18.39 29.19
C MET A 1 2.20 16.99 28.74
N SER A 2 1.51 16.44 27.74
CA SER A 2 1.83 15.12 27.19
C SER A 2 2.63 15.30 25.91
N VAL A 3 3.90 14.93 25.95
CA VAL A 3 4.76 14.81 24.77
C VAL A 3 4.26 13.59 24.00
N GLN A 4 3.75 13.79 22.78
CA GLN A 4 3.55 12.66 21.89
C GLN A 4 4.93 12.06 21.57
N PRO A 5 5.09 10.74 21.62
CA PRO A 5 6.33 10.11 21.19
C PRO A 5 6.51 10.43 19.71
N GLU A 6 7.52 11.24 19.41
CA GLU A 6 7.99 11.45 18.04
C GLU A 6 8.44 10.08 17.54
N HIS A 7 7.57 9.39 16.80
CA HIS A 7 7.98 8.19 16.10
C HIS A 7 9.07 8.65 15.12
N PRO A 8 10.35 8.25 15.28
CA PRO A 8 11.30 8.44 14.22
C PRO A 8 10.71 7.72 13.00
N ALA A 9 10.59 8.42 11.87
CA ALA A 9 10.16 7.82 10.62
C ALA A 9 11.06 6.59 10.40
N ASP A 10 10.48 5.41 10.58
CA ASP A 10 11.20 4.16 10.49
C ASP A 10 11.77 4.08 9.07
N SER A 11 13.10 4.03 8.95
CA SER A 11 13.82 3.94 7.67
C SER A 11 13.51 2.66 6.90
N ARG A 12 12.65 1.80 7.45
CA ARG A 12 12.12 0.56 6.86
C ARG A 12 11.01 0.76 5.83
N VAL A 13 10.34 1.92 5.78
CA VAL A 13 9.31 2.17 4.76
C VAL A 13 9.92 2.91 3.58
N ALA A 14 10.15 2.18 2.49
CA ALA A 14 10.61 2.80 1.24
C ALA A 14 9.64 3.90 0.81
N ALA A 15 10.18 5.07 0.45
CA ALA A 15 9.37 6.19 -0.02
C ALA A 15 8.51 5.76 -1.22
N ILE A 16 7.25 6.21 -1.24
CA ILE A 16 6.34 5.93 -2.35
C ILE A 16 6.95 6.50 -3.64
N PRO A 17 7.21 5.68 -4.67
CA PRO A 17 7.73 6.16 -5.94
C PRO A 17 6.72 7.12 -6.60
N ARG A 18 7.21 8.28 -7.07
CA ARG A 18 6.39 9.34 -7.67
C ARG A 18 6.66 9.56 -9.15
N THR A 19 7.47 8.70 -9.78
CA THR A 19 7.81 8.79 -11.20
C THR A 19 7.50 7.47 -11.89
N ILE A 20 7.22 7.54 -13.19
CA ILE A 20 6.95 6.35 -14.02
C ILE A 20 8.14 5.38 -13.92
N SER A 21 9.37 5.86 -14.11
CA SER A 21 10.57 5.02 -14.02
C SER A 21 10.72 4.34 -12.67
N ALA A 22 10.54 5.06 -11.56
CA ALA A 22 10.73 4.48 -10.22
C ALA A 22 9.67 3.41 -9.88
N ILE A 23 8.46 3.52 -10.43
CA ILE A 23 7.45 2.45 -10.35
C ILE A 23 7.87 1.29 -11.26
N GLY A 24 8.32 1.56 -12.48
CA GLY A 24 8.83 0.58 -13.43
C GLY A 24 9.96 -0.29 -12.86
N ASP A 25 10.90 0.32 -12.13
CA ASP A 25 12.03 -0.36 -11.49
C ASP A 25 11.60 -1.29 -10.35
N SER A 26 10.38 -1.12 -9.84
CA SER A 26 9.81 -1.97 -8.79
C SER A 26 9.03 -3.18 -9.33
N LEU A 27 8.84 -3.27 -10.65
CA LEU A 27 8.08 -4.33 -11.33
C LEU A 27 8.99 -5.42 -11.89
N THR A 28 8.41 -6.60 -12.14
CA THR A 28 9.04 -7.63 -12.96
C THR A 28 9.23 -7.14 -14.40
N ASP A 29 10.12 -7.74 -15.19
CA ASP A 29 10.33 -7.31 -16.58
C ASP A 29 9.05 -7.38 -17.43
N GLU A 30 8.23 -8.41 -17.21
CA GLU A 30 6.95 -8.58 -17.89
C GLU A 30 5.94 -7.49 -17.49
N ASP A 31 5.78 -7.24 -16.19
CA ASP A 31 4.86 -6.22 -15.69
C ASP A 31 5.33 -4.81 -16.03
N ARG A 32 6.65 -4.57 -16.05
CA ARG A 32 7.24 -3.28 -16.46
C ARG A 32 6.86 -2.94 -17.90
N ALA A 33 6.93 -3.90 -18.82
CA ALA A 33 6.53 -3.69 -20.21
C ALA A 33 5.03 -3.35 -20.33
N ARG A 34 4.17 -4.06 -19.60
CA ARG A 34 2.72 -3.80 -19.56
C ARG A 34 2.40 -2.43 -18.97
N PHE A 35 3.04 -2.07 -17.86
CA PHE A 35 2.91 -0.77 -17.22
C PHE A 35 3.29 0.39 -18.16
N HIS A 36 4.44 0.29 -18.83
CA HIS A 36 4.83 1.31 -19.81
C HIS A 36 3.87 1.39 -20.99
N GLY A 37 3.35 0.25 -21.46
CA GLY A 37 2.30 0.20 -22.47
C GLY A 37 1.06 0.99 -22.03
N GLU A 38 0.55 0.73 -20.82
CA GLU A 38 -0.64 1.41 -20.29
C GLU A 38 -0.41 2.93 -20.15
N VAL A 39 0.74 3.35 -19.60
CA VAL A 39 1.10 4.77 -19.46
C VAL A 39 1.15 5.50 -20.80
N LEU A 40 1.59 4.84 -21.87
CA LEU A 40 1.65 5.43 -23.21
C LEU A 40 0.29 5.46 -23.94
N THR A 41 -0.73 4.80 -23.41
CA THR A 41 -2.06 4.68 -24.05
C THR A 41 -3.14 5.53 -23.40
N VAL A 42 -2.91 6.05 -22.20
CA VAL A 42 -3.88 6.86 -21.46
C VAL A 42 -3.62 8.35 -21.64
N GLU A 43 -4.63 9.18 -21.36
CA GLU A 43 -4.48 10.63 -21.35
C GLU A 43 -3.61 11.09 -20.16
N GLU A 44 -3.02 12.29 -20.25
CA GLU A 44 -2.08 12.81 -19.26
C GLU A 44 -2.68 12.86 -17.83
N ASP A 45 -3.96 13.22 -17.72
CA ASP A 45 -4.68 13.32 -16.45
C ASP A 45 -4.96 11.95 -15.80
N GLU A 46 -4.91 10.87 -16.58
CA GLU A 46 -5.13 9.49 -16.12
C GLU A 46 -3.85 8.81 -15.63
N VAL A 47 -2.67 9.28 -16.05
CA VAL A 47 -1.36 8.72 -15.69
C VAL A 47 -1.17 8.53 -14.18
N PRO A 48 -1.53 9.49 -13.30
CA PRO A 48 -1.42 9.30 -11.85
C PRO A 48 -2.28 8.13 -11.33
N GLY A 49 -3.42 7.86 -11.97
CA GLY A 49 -4.30 6.73 -11.65
C GLY A 49 -3.66 5.39 -11.97
N VAL A 50 -3.06 5.27 -13.15
CA VAL A 50 -2.29 4.10 -13.60
C VAL A 50 -1.11 3.85 -12.65
N MET A 51 -0.31 4.88 -12.37
CA MET A 51 0.82 4.81 -11.44
C MET A 51 0.40 4.29 -10.05
N ARG A 52 -0.67 4.84 -9.47
CA ARG A 52 -1.18 4.39 -8.16
C ARG A 52 -1.66 2.94 -8.19
N ARG A 53 -2.30 2.50 -9.27
CA ARG A 53 -2.81 1.13 -9.40
C ARG A 53 -1.67 0.12 -9.42
N TRP A 54 -0.66 0.36 -10.25
CA TRP A 54 0.52 -0.50 -10.34
C TRP A 54 1.33 -0.53 -9.06
N TRP A 55 1.53 0.62 -8.39
CA TRP A 55 2.19 0.64 -7.09
C TRP A 55 1.46 -0.18 -6.03
N LYS A 56 0.12 -0.12 -6.00
CA LYS A 56 -0.67 -0.97 -5.08
C LYS A 56 -0.46 -2.46 -5.36
N ALA A 57 -0.41 -2.87 -6.63
CA ALA A 57 -0.16 -4.26 -7.00
C ALA A 57 1.20 -4.74 -6.48
N VAL A 58 2.26 -3.94 -6.69
CA VAL A 58 3.61 -4.20 -6.16
C VAL A 58 3.59 -4.36 -4.64
N MET A 59 2.95 -3.43 -3.94
CA MET A 59 2.92 -3.44 -2.48
C MET A 59 2.15 -4.65 -1.93
N LEU A 60 1.06 -5.05 -2.59
CA LEU A 60 0.29 -6.23 -2.19
C LEU A 60 1.06 -7.53 -2.43
N ASP A 61 1.80 -7.65 -3.53
CA ASP A 61 2.64 -8.81 -3.79
C ASP A 61 3.78 -8.94 -2.76
N ARG A 62 4.44 -7.81 -2.43
CA ARG A 62 5.46 -7.78 -1.37
C ARG A 62 4.90 -8.06 0.02
N ALA A 63 3.63 -7.69 0.26
CA ALA A 63 2.93 -7.98 1.49
C ALA A 63 2.36 -9.41 1.54
N ARG A 64 2.72 -10.32 0.62
CA ARG A 64 2.27 -11.72 0.67
C ARG A 64 2.70 -12.45 1.96
N GLU A 65 3.80 -12.01 2.58
CA GLU A 65 4.22 -12.48 3.92
C GLU A 65 3.44 -11.83 5.08
N ALA A 66 2.61 -10.82 4.81
CA ALA A 66 1.74 -10.23 5.82
C ALA A 66 0.75 -11.26 6.37
N GLU A 67 0.39 -12.28 5.59
CA GLU A 67 -0.44 -13.39 6.09
C GLU A 67 0.27 -14.16 7.21
N THR A 68 1.57 -14.42 7.07
CA THR A 68 2.42 -14.99 8.13
C THR A 68 2.51 -14.04 9.34
N SER A 69 2.56 -12.73 9.10
CA SER A 69 2.53 -11.72 10.16
C SER A 69 1.19 -11.68 10.91
N ARG A 70 0.07 -11.99 10.23
CA ARG A 70 -1.26 -12.09 10.85
C ARG A 70 -1.40 -13.31 11.74
N VAL A 71 -0.89 -14.45 11.31
CA VAL A 71 -0.91 -15.71 12.09
C VAL A 71 -0.04 -15.60 13.35
N SER A 72 1.04 -14.81 13.30
CA SER A 72 1.92 -14.57 14.45
C SER A 72 1.49 -13.41 15.37
N ALA A 73 0.37 -12.74 15.07
CA ALA A 73 -0.12 -11.63 15.88
C ALA A 73 -0.55 -12.13 17.27
N SER A 74 0.07 -11.59 18.32
CA SER A 74 -0.26 -11.90 19.73
C SER A 74 -1.54 -11.22 20.22
N ARG A 75 -2.08 -10.27 19.45
CA ARG A 75 -3.39 -9.67 19.66
C ARG A 75 -4.39 -10.19 18.63
N PRO A 76 -5.66 -10.41 19.01
CA PRO A 76 -6.69 -10.79 18.06
C PRO A 76 -6.82 -9.71 17.00
N LEU A 77 -6.71 -10.13 15.74
CA LEU A 77 -7.03 -9.30 14.60
C LEU A 77 -8.54 -9.34 14.40
N PHE A 78 -9.14 -8.18 14.17
CA PHE A 78 -10.56 -8.06 13.89
C PHE A 78 -10.74 -7.79 12.39
N ALA A 79 -11.80 -8.35 11.81
CA ALA A 79 -12.25 -7.90 10.52
C ALA A 79 -12.61 -6.41 10.61
N VAL A 80 -12.41 -5.66 9.53
CA VAL A 80 -12.70 -4.22 9.52
C VAL A 80 -14.19 -4.00 9.77
N GLU A 81 -15.01 -4.91 9.26
CA GLU A 81 -16.45 -4.98 9.43
C GLU A 81 -16.84 -5.11 10.90
N ASP A 82 -16.18 -6.02 11.64
CA ASP A 82 -16.44 -6.23 13.08
C ASP A 82 -16.05 -5.00 13.91
N LEU A 83 -14.94 -4.34 13.54
CA LEU A 83 -14.48 -3.12 14.21
C LEU A 83 -15.49 -1.97 14.01
N LEU A 84 -16.02 -1.83 12.79
CA LEU A 84 -17.01 -0.79 12.48
C LEU A 84 -18.29 -0.98 13.30
N GLU A 85 -18.80 -2.21 13.38
CA GLU A 85 -19.94 -2.52 14.23
C GLU A 85 -19.70 -2.19 15.72
N GLN A 86 -18.48 -2.44 16.21
CA GLN A 86 -18.15 -2.22 17.61
C GLN A 86 -18.02 -0.73 17.96
N VAL A 87 -17.49 0.07 17.05
CA VAL A 87 -17.44 1.53 17.19
C VAL A 87 -18.86 2.12 17.20
N GLU A 88 -19.74 1.65 16.32
CA GLU A 88 -21.14 2.10 16.28
C GLU A 88 -21.89 1.72 17.57
N LYS A 89 -21.65 0.53 18.11
CA LYS A 89 -22.26 0.06 19.38
C LYS A 89 -21.69 0.78 20.62
N GLY A 90 -20.46 1.28 20.58
CA GLY A 90 -19.81 1.97 21.70
C GLY A 90 -20.14 3.46 21.83
N VAL A 91 -20.87 4.04 20.87
CA VAL A 91 -21.28 5.46 20.84
C VAL A 91 -22.74 5.64 21.33
N GLY A 92 -23.38 4.58 21.85
CA GLY A 92 -24.72 4.60 22.43
C GLY A 92 -24.78 4.88 23.92
#